data_AF-W5TQX7-F1
#
_entry.id   AF-W5TQX7-F1
#
_cell.length_a   1.000
_cell.length_b   1.000
_cell.length_c   1.000
_cell.angle_alpha   90.00
_cell.angle_beta   90.00
_cell.angle_gamma   90.00
#
_symmetry.space_group_name_H-M   'P 1'
#
loop_
_entity.id
_entity.type
_entity.pdbx_description
1 polymer ?
#
loop_
_entity_poly.entity_id
_entity_poly.type
_entity_poly.pdbx_seq_one_letter_code
_entity_poly.pdbx_strand_id
1 'polypeptide(L)'
;MCRTPYFPRNSLACRNPQCSSKKDGSELSEYRFSTRGRIWSYADARYKPPAPYVSSDPFEPYVVAAVELEVEQMVILGQVVRGLTVDDLAVGMPVELTVGVLYEDEEAEHTVWMWRPVDA
;
A
#
# COMPACT_ATOMS: atom_id res chain seq x y z
N MET A 1 12.37 -24.01 -2.01
CA MET A 1 11.41 -22.89 -2.02
C MET A 1 12.16 -21.57 -2.10
N CYS A 2 11.88 -20.72 -3.09
CA CYS A 2 12.66 -19.49 -3.39
C CYS A 2 12.39 -18.28 -2.47
N ARG A 3 11.36 -18.35 -1.62
CA ARG A 3 10.97 -17.30 -0.66
C ARG A 3 10.63 -15.92 -1.26
N THR A 4 10.40 -15.82 -2.57
CA THR A 4 9.95 -14.56 -3.19
C THR A 4 8.57 -14.17 -2.69
N PRO A 5 8.41 -13.02 -2.00
CA PRO A 5 7.10 -12.55 -1.56
C PRO A 5 6.29 -11.98 -2.72
N TYR A 6 4.96 -11.99 -2.60
CA TYR A 6 4.04 -11.39 -3.57
C TYR A 6 2.96 -10.58 -2.86
N PHE A 7 2.83 -9.33 -3.28
CA PHE A 7 1.69 -8.47 -2.97
C PHE A 7 1.18 -7.84 -4.28
N PRO A 8 -0.14 -7.80 -4.54
CA PRO A 8 -1.21 -8.48 -3.80
C PRO A 8 -1.05 -10.01 -3.76
N ARG A 9 -1.87 -10.69 -2.93
CA ARG A 9 -1.82 -12.15 -2.75
C ARG A 9 -1.80 -12.85 -4.12
N ASN A 10 -0.82 -13.71 -4.32
CA ASN A 10 -0.71 -14.57 -5.50
C ASN A 10 -1.21 -15.97 -5.16
N SER A 11 -2.12 -16.50 -5.98
CA SER A 11 -2.67 -17.86 -5.85
C SER A 11 -2.43 -18.74 -7.08
N LEU A 12 -1.80 -18.20 -8.14
CA LEU A 12 -1.69 -18.89 -9.42
C LEU A 12 -0.40 -19.69 -9.53
N ALA A 13 0.76 -19.02 -9.50
CA ALA A 13 2.06 -19.66 -9.63
C ALA A 13 3.18 -18.73 -9.16
N CYS A 14 4.28 -19.30 -8.65
CA CYS A 14 5.49 -18.52 -8.36
C CYS A 14 6.10 -17.98 -9.67
N ARG A 15 6.04 -16.65 -9.84
CA ARG A 15 6.55 -15.92 -11.01
C ARG A 15 8.06 -15.65 -10.99
N ASN A 16 8.78 -16.07 -9.95
CA ASN A 16 10.23 -15.96 -9.92
C ASN A 16 10.82 -16.91 -10.99
N PRO A 17 11.52 -16.37 -12.02
CA PRO A 17 12.09 -17.19 -13.09
C PRO A 17 13.18 -18.14 -12.60
N GLN A 18 13.83 -17.83 -11.46
CA GLN A 18 14.85 -18.68 -10.83
C GLN A 18 14.25 -19.78 -9.95
N CYS A 19 12.94 -19.78 -9.73
CA CYS A 19 12.27 -20.78 -8.91
C CYS A 19 11.99 -22.05 -9.73
N SER A 20 12.62 -23.16 -9.36
CA SER A 20 12.46 -24.48 -10.00
C SER A 20 11.26 -25.30 -9.51
N SER A 21 10.53 -24.81 -8.49
CA SER A 21 9.30 -25.43 -7.99
C SER A 21 8.20 -25.48 -9.06
N LYS A 22 7.20 -26.34 -8.82
CA LYS A 22 6.00 -26.44 -9.67
C LYS A 22 5.33 -25.07 -9.87
N LYS A 23 4.87 -24.83 -11.09
CA LYS A 23 4.21 -23.57 -11.49
C LYS A 23 2.68 -23.68 -11.42
N ASP A 24 2.18 -24.34 -10.38
CA ASP A 24 0.75 -24.58 -10.13
C ASP A 24 0.24 -23.93 -8.84
N GLY A 25 1.10 -23.15 -8.16
CA GLY A 25 0.74 -22.43 -6.94
C GLY A 25 0.68 -23.29 -5.68
N SER A 26 0.85 -24.61 -5.79
CA SER A 26 0.73 -25.55 -4.66
C SER A 26 1.74 -25.33 -3.54
N GLU A 27 2.86 -24.65 -3.82
CA GLU A 27 3.91 -24.32 -2.86
C GLU A 27 3.87 -22.85 -2.39
N LEU A 28 2.85 -22.08 -2.78
CA LEU A 28 2.64 -20.74 -2.25
C LEU A 28 2.05 -20.86 -0.84
N SER A 29 2.70 -20.25 0.13
CA SER A 29 2.23 -20.18 1.51
C SER A 29 1.80 -18.75 1.87
N GLU A 30 0.90 -18.62 2.82
CA GLU A 30 0.59 -17.32 3.40
C GLU A 30 1.82 -16.74 4.10
N TYR A 31 1.96 -15.42 4.03
CA TYR A 31 3.08 -14.69 4.59
C TYR A 31 2.58 -13.35 5.14
N ARG A 32 2.95 -13.06 6.38
CA ARG A 32 2.64 -11.78 7.02
C ARG A 32 3.80 -10.81 6.75
N PHE A 33 3.51 -9.79 5.98
CA PHE A 33 4.45 -8.73 5.65
C PHE A 33 4.80 -7.86 6.84
N SER A 34 5.98 -7.25 6.80
CA SER A 34 6.31 -6.12 7.67
C SER A 34 5.31 -4.98 7.48
N THR A 35 4.97 -4.31 8.58
CA THR A 35 4.00 -3.19 8.60
C THR A 35 4.69 -1.85 8.71
N ARG A 36 6.01 -1.80 8.53
CA ARG A 36 6.85 -0.60 8.59
C ARG A 36 7.72 -0.52 7.36
N GLY A 37 8.04 0.70 6.98
CA GLY A 37 8.86 0.96 5.81
C GLY A 37 9.31 2.41 5.73
N ARG A 38 9.89 2.76 4.59
CA ARG A 38 10.33 4.12 4.29
C ARG A 38 9.71 4.61 2.99
N ILE A 39 9.36 5.90 2.95
CA ILE A 39 8.84 6.52 1.73
C ILE A 39 9.91 6.45 0.63
N TRP A 40 9.60 5.74 -0.45
CA TRP A 40 10.42 5.67 -1.65
C TRP A 40 10.10 6.81 -2.61
N SER A 41 8.81 7.12 -2.79
CA SER A 41 8.32 8.32 -3.48
C SER A 41 6.92 8.70 -3.01
N TYR A 42 6.50 9.93 -3.26
CA TYR A 42 5.18 10.43 -2.87
C TYR A 42 4.69 11.53 -3.82
N ALA A 43 3.38 11.69 -3.93
CA ALA A 43 2.74 12.70 -4.77
C ALA A 43 1.36 13.08 -4.24
N ASP A 44 0.87 14.26 -4.64
CA ASP A 44 -0.45 14.76 -4.30
C ASP A 44 -1.46 14.45 -5.41
N ALA A 45 -2.56 13.76 -5.08
CA ALA A 45 -3.66 13.51 -5.99
C ALA A 45 -4.62 14.71 -5.98
N ARG A 46 -4.43 15.65 -6.90
CA ARG A 46 -5.19 16.92 -6.98
C ARG A 46 -6.37 16.93 -7.95
N TYR A 47 -6.72 15.78 -8.51
CA TYR A 47 -7.88 15.65 -9.38
C TYR A 47 -8.69 14.43 -8.95
N LYS A 48 -10.02 14.54 -9.10
CA LYS A 48 -10.96 13.47 -8.79
C LYS A 48 -10.61 12.23 -9.63
N PRO A 49 -10.33 11.07 -9.01
CA PRO A 49 -10.11 9.84 -9.75
C PRO A 49 -11.36 9.45 -10.53
N PRO A 50 -11.22 8.80 -11.70
CA PRO A 50 -12.37 8.29 -12.43
C PRO A 50 -13.07 7.16 -11.65
N ALA A 51 -14.36 6.96 -11.94
CA ALA A 51 -15.09 5.78 -11.47
C ALA A 51 -14.34 4.48 -11.86
N PRO A 52 -14.36 3.43 -11.02
CA PRO A 52 -15.27 3.20 -9.90
C PRO A 52 -14.78 3.72 -8.55
N TYR A 53 -13.68 4.49 -8.49
CA TYR A 53 -13.20 5.04 -7.23
C TYR A 53 -14.22 6.02 -6.65
N VAL A 54 -14.61 5.81 -5.38
CA VAL A 54 -15.51 6.69 -4.64
C VAL A 54 -14.68 7.72 -3.90
N SER A 55 -14.90 8.99 -4.22
CA SER A 55 -14.27 10.13 -3.52
C SER A 55 -15.33 10.95 -2.78
N SER A 56 -14.90 11.74 -1.82
CA SER A 56 -15.74 12.78 -1.22
C SER A 56 -16.31 13.73 -2.28
N ASP A 57 -17.45 14.35 -1.96
CA ASP A 57 -18.04 15.45 -2.71
C ASP A 57 -18.34 16.63 -1.74
N PRO A 58 -17.61 17.76 -1.83
CA PRO A 58 -16.59 18.07 -2.84
C PRO A 58 -15.33 17.20 -2.73
N PHE A 59 -14.61 17.07 -3.85
CA PHE A 59 -13.35 16.33 -3.91
C PHE A 59 -12.29 16.98 -3.01
N GLU A 60 -11.67 16.18 -2.15
CA GLU A 60 -10.53 16.59 -1.33
C GLU A 60 -9.25 15.93 -1.83
N PRO A 61 -8.18 16.72 -2.11
CA PRO A 61 -6.87 16.15 -2.42
C PRO A 61 -6.33 15.27 -1.30
N TYR A 62 -5.55 14.26 -1.68
CA TYR A 62 -4.91 13.34 -0.75
C TYR A 62 -3.54 12.93 -1.27
N VAL A 63 -2.63 12.65 -0.34
CA VAL A 63 -1.27 12.22 -0.68
C VAL A 63 -1.24 10.71 -0.87
N VAL A 64 -0.53 10.26 -1.90
CA VAL A 64 -0.16 8.86 -2.11
C VAL A 64 1.33 8.69 -1.92
N ALA A 65 1.72 7.60 -1.27
CA ALA A 65 3.11 7.24 -1.06
C ALA A 65 3.37 5.81 -1.55
N ALA A 66 4.50 5.65 -2.24
CA ALA A 66 5.14 4.37 -2.48
C ALA A 66 6.12 4.12 -1.33
N VAL A 67 5.92 3.04 -0.58
CA VAL A 67 6.69 2.72 0.62
C VAL A 67 7.45 1.42 0.42
N GLU A 68 8.77 1.47 0.60
CA GLU A 68 9.63 0.29 0.64
C GLU A 68 9.55 -0.35 2.03
N LEU A 69 9.06 -1.59 2.09
CA LEU A 69 8.91 -2.34 3.33
C LEU A 69 10.26 -2.75 3.93
N GLU A 70 10.40 -2.73 5.26
CA GLU A 70 11.70 -2.91 5.92
C GLU A 70 12.32 -4.29 5.66
N VAL A 71 11.51 -5.37 5.68
CA VAL A 71 12.02 -6.74 5.58
C VAL A 71 12.06 -7.19 4.13
N GLU A 72 10.96 -6.98 3.41
CA GLU A 72 10.77 -7.55 2.07
C GLU A 72 11.38 -6.69 0.96
N GLN A 73 11.73 -5.44 1.26
CA GLN A 73 12.30 -4.47 0.31
C GLN A 73 11.45 -4.34 -0.96
N MET A 74 10.13 -4.52 -0.82
CA MET A 74 9.15 -4.32 -1.88
C MET A 74 8.46 -2.98 -1.69
N VAL A 75 8.10 -2.35 -2.80
CA VAL A 75 7.45 -1.05 -2.81
C VAL A 75 5.94 -1.21 -2.93
N ILE A 76 5.21 -0.69 -1.94
CA ILE A 76 3.75 -0.77 -1.85
C ILE A 76 3.16 0.64 -1.91
N LEU A 77 2.25 0.84 -2.86
CA LEU A 77 1.52 2.09 -3.02
C LEU A 77 0.32 2.13 -2.07
N GLY A 78 0.15 3.23 -1.35
CA GLY A 78 -1.01 3.49 -0.51
C GLY A 78 -1.26 4.98 -0.29
N GLN A 79 -2.43 5.33 0.25
CA GLN A 79 -2.69 6.70 0.69
C GLN A 79 -1.92 6.99 1.97
N VAL A 80 -1.50 8.23 2.15
CA VAL A 80 -1.05 8.73 3.46
C VAL A 80 -2.29 9.10 4.26
N VAL A 81 -2.22 8.99 5.60
CA VAL A 81 -3.29 9.44 6.48
C VAL A 81 -3.74 10.87 6.16
N ARG A 82 -5.04 11.13 6.32
CA ARG A 82 -5.65 12.44 6.00
C ARG A 82 -5.06 13.57 6.86
N GLY A 83 -5.13 14.79 6.34
CA GLY A 83 -4.62 15.99 7.00
C GLY A 83 -3.14 16.28 6.74
N LEU A 84 -2.41 15.37 6.09
CA LEU A 84 -1.04 15.58 5.64
C LEU A 84 -0.97 15.95 4.16
N THR A 85 0.03 16.77 3.83
CA THR A 85 0.36 17.22 2.49
C THR A 85 1.75 16.74 2.09
N VAL A 86 2.14 16.97 0.83
CA VAL A 86 3.49 16.64 0.36
C VAL A 86 4.60 17.44 1.06
N ASP A 87 4.26 18.60 1.63
CA ASP A 87 5.22 19.43 2.38
C ASP A 87 5.55 18.82 3.75
N ASP A 88 4.71 17.92 4.25
CA ASP A 88 4.88 17.21 5.52
C ASP A 88 5.69 15.91 5.36
N LEU A 89 6.06 15.53 4.13
CA LEU A 89 6.72 14.26 3.82
C LEU A 89 8.10 14.46 3.19
N ALA A 90 8.93 13.42 3.33
CA ALA A 90 10.23 13.35 2.69
C ALA A 90 10.54 11.92 2.24
N VAL A 91 11.33 11.78 1.17
CA VAL A 91 11.90 10.48 0.79
C VAL A 91 12.79 9.97 1.93
N GLY A 92 12.64 8.70 2.26
CA GLY A 92 13.33 8.03 3.37
C GLY A 92 12.66 8.18 4.73
N MET A 93 11.58 8.97 4.84
CA MET A 93 10.81 9.13 6.08
C MET A 93 10.21 7.79 6.53
N PRO A 94 10.33 7.41 7.81
CA PRO A 94 9.74 6.19 8.33
C PRO A 94 8.22 6.32 8.44
N VAL A 95 7.53 5.27 8.04
CA VAL A 95 6.08 5.18 8.10
C VAL A 95 5.66 3.80 8.57
N GLU A 96 4.44 3.69 9.09
CA GLU A 96 3.80 2.42 9.43
C GLU A 96 2.42 2.29 8.78
N LEU A 97 2.04 1.04 8.55
CA LEU A 97 0.74 0.66 8.02
C LEU A 97 -0.33 0.95 9.08
N THR A 98 -1.40 1.61 8.65
CA THR A 98 -2.58 1.85 9.46
C THR A 98 -3.85 1.63 8.62
N VAL A 99 -5.01 1.76 9.25
CA VAL A 99 -6.31 1.69 8.60
C VAL A 99 -6.98 3.05 8.75
N GLY A 100 -7.52 3.58 7.66
CA GLY A 100 -8.32 4.80 7.66
C GLY A 100 -9.60 4.61 6.85
N VAL A 101 -10.52 5.56 6.98
CA VAL A 101 -11.77 5.58 6.21
C VAL A 101 -11.47 6.09 4.79
N LEU A 102 -11.93 5.35 3.78
CA LEU A 102 -11.89 5.75 2.39
C LEU A 102 -13.07 6.66 2.06
N TYR A 103 -14.29 6.19 2.39
CA TYR A 103 -15.55 6.91 2.30
C TYR A 103 -16.61 6.24 3.20
N GLU A 104 -17.72 6.92 3.42
CA GLU A 104 -18.88 6.44 4.18
C GLU A 104 -20.14 6.55 3.32
N ASP A 105 -21.06 5.61 3.47
CA ASP A 105 -22.39 5.65 2.87
C ASP A 105 -23.48 5.34 3.92
N GLU A 106 -24.73 5.22 3.49
CA GLU A 106 -25.86 4.94 4.40
C GLU A 106 -25.78 3.56 5.08
N GLU A 107 -24.98 2.63 4.54
CA GLU A 107 -24.89 1.26 5.03
C GLU A 107 -23.67 1.05 5.94
N ALA A 108 -22.51 1.62 5.58
CA ALA A 108 -21.26 1.37 6.30
C ALA A 108 -20.14 2.41 6.07
N GLU A 109 -19.15 2.37 6.97
CA GLU A 109 -17.83 2.95 6.75
C GLU A 109 -16.96 1.98 5.92
N HIS A 110 -16.43 2.45 4.79
CA HIS A 110 -15.52 1.67 3.95
C HIS A 110 -14.08 2.05 4.27
N THR A 111 -13.28 1.09 4.70
CA THR A 111 -11.90 1.33 5.15
C THR A 111 -10.86 0.92 4.11
N VAL A 112 -9.68 1.52 4.20
CA VAL A 112 -8.51 1.23 3.36
C VAL A 112 -7.24 1.26 4.20
N TRP A 113 -6.22 0.53 3.77
CA TRP A 113 -4.88 0.67 4.34
C TRP A 113 -4.24 2.00 3.94
N MET A 114 -3.61 2.65 4.90
CA MET A 114 -2.92 3.92 4.73
C MET A 114 -1.53 3.85 5.36
N TRP A 115 -0.68 4.84 5.03
CA TRP A 115 0.63 5.05 5.61
C TRP A 115 0.59 6.23 6.57
N ARG A 116 1.11 6.03 7.78
CA ARG A 116 1.24 7.07 8.80
C ARG A 116 2.72 7.32 9.09
N PRO A 117 3.21 8.57 8.97
CA PRO A 117 4.54 8.93 9.49
C PRO A 117 4.68 8.57 10.96
N VAL A 118 5.85 8.06 11.34
CA VAL A 118 6.19 7.78 12.72
C VAL A 118 7.44 8.58 13.10
N ASP A 119 7.57 8.93 14.38
CA ASP A 119 8.82 9.48 14.88
C ASP A 119 9.96 8.48 14.64
N ALA A 120 11.13 9.01 14.29
CA ALA A 120 12.34 8.22 14.03
C ALA A 120 12.96 7.67 15.32
#